data_AF-A0A2C9KP19-F1
#
_entry.id   AF-A0A2C9KP19-F1
#
_cell.length_a   1.000
_cell.length_b   1.000
_cell.length_c   1.000
_cell.angle_alpha   90.00
_cell.angle_beta   90.00
_cell.angle_gamma   90.00
#
_symmetry.space_group_name_H-M   'P 1'
#
loop_
_entity.id
_entity.type
_entity.pdbx_description
1 polymer ?
#
loop_
_entity_poly.entity_id
_entity_poly.type
_entity_poly.pdbx_seq_one_letter_code
_entity_poly.pdbx_strand_id
1 'polypeptide(L)'
;SSSFNGTIEEFANLMLNDLAKERTIPLYKELVQYGLVKLVNSPYIIVYYRNASNHSDGIAMQLALNAWVKCSLGSEFSVQSGVQLHPRPYEDMVDRFPRRWTTFFFLSISMAAVPLPFMYRLVLERASGTKQLESMNGVRPYDYCRGHFLFDFILYYLMVVPVMVVLFLSGLTNHDQTLLTIIILTVFGLTMIEYLYALHFFFLKPMVAAFVVFMINMVI
;
A
#
# COMPACT_ATOMS: atom_id res chain seq x y z
N SER A 1 -24.11 -32.51 -5.91
CA SER A 1 -24.98 -31.44 -6.45
C SER A 1 -26.16 -32.07 -7.18
N SER A 2 -27.23 -32.39 -6.45
CA SER A 2 -28.49 -32.81 -7.06
C SER A 2 -29.31 -31.56 -7.39
N SER A 3 -29.40 -31.22 -8.67
CA SER A 3 -30.24 -30.11 -9.15
C SER A 3 -31.71 -30.46 -8.93
N PHE A 4 -32.38 -29.72 -8.04
CA PHE A 4 -33.82 -29.82 -7.85
C PHE A 4 -34.53 -29.33 -9.12
N ASN A 5 -35.33 -30.19 -9.74
CA ASN A 5 -35.96 -29.95 -11.05
C ASN A 5 -37.48 -29.74 -10.87
N GLY A 6 -37.85 -28.80 -9.98
CA GLY A 6 -39.23 -28.44 -9.67
C GLY A 6 -39.49 -26.95 -9.86
N THR A 7 -40.75 -26.55 -9.80
CA THR A 7 -41.15 -25.14 -9.87
C THR A 7 -40.65 -24.37 -8.64
N ILE A 8 -40.46 -23.05 -8.76
CA ILE A 8 -39.99 -22.20 -7.65
C ILE A 8 -40.92 -22.30 -6.43
N GLU A 9 -42.22 -22.52 -6.67
CA GLU A 9 -43.23 -22.71 -5.61
C GLU A 9 -43.10 -24.06 -4.89
N GLU A 10 -42.76 -25.15 -5.60
CA GLU A 10 -42.46 -26.45 -4.99
C GLU A 10 -41.15 -26.40 -4.19
N PHE A 11 -40.14 -25.69 -4.70
CA PHE A 11 -38.91 -25.45 -3.96
C PHE A 11 -39.17 -24.64 -2.68
N ALA A 12 -40.00 -23.59 -2.77
CA ALA A 12 -40.39 -22.79 -1.62
C ALA A 12 -41.16 -23.61 -0.58
N ASN A 13 -42.10 -24.46 -0.99
CA ASN A 13 -42.86 -25.33 -0.09
C ASN A 13 -41.98 -26.40 0.58
N LEU A 14 -41.07 -27.02 -0.16
CA LEU A 14 -40.10 -27.99 0.36
C LEU A 14 -39.15 -27.35 1.39
N MET A 15 -38.71 -26.11 1.13
CA MET A 15 -37.81 -25.35 2.01
C MET A 15 -38.49 -24.78 3.25
N LEU A 16 -39.77 -24.39 3.15
CA LEU A 16 -40.52 -23.73 4.21
C LEU A 16 -41.30 -24.69 5.11
N ASN A 17 -41.82 -25.80 4.57
CA ASN A 17 -42.68 -26.72 5.33
C ASN A 17 -42.00 -28.04 5.70
N ASP A 18 -41.27 -28.67 4.79
CA ASP A 18 -40.73 -30.01 5.03
C ASP A 18 -39.34 -29.95 5.67
N LEU A 19 -38.41 -29.20 5.08
CA LEU A 19 -37.04 -29.08 5.59
C LEU A 19 -36.95 -28.30 6.91
N ALA A 20 -37.86 -27.37 7.16
CA ALA A 20 -37.92 -26.61 8.40
C ALA A 20 -38.51 -27.41 9.58
N LYS A 21 -39.37 -28.41 9.31
CA LYS A 21 -39.95 -29.29 10.34
C LYS A 21 -39.06 -30.48 10.68
N GLU A 22 -38.30 -30.99 9.72
CA GLU A 22 -37.59 -32.26 9.83
C GLU A 22 -36.14 -32.15 10.33
N ARG A 23 -35.54 -30.94 10.32
CA ARG A 23 -34.09 -30.78 10.61
C ARG A 23 -33.78 -29.78 11.72
N THR A 24 -32.75 -30.09 12.49
CA THR A 24 -32.21 -29.23 13.55
C THR A 24 -31.73 -27.89 12.95
N ILE A 25 -32.07 -26.79 13.62
CA ILE A 25 -31.74 -25.40 13.26
C ILE A 25 -30.29 -25.17 12.77
N PRO A 26 -29.25 -25.86 13.30
CA PRO A 26 -27.87 -25.69 12.84
C PRO A 26 -27.64 -26.18 11.40
N LEU A 27 -28.21 -27.33 11.01
CA LEU A 27 -28.01 -27.91 9.69
C LEU A 27 -28.76 -27.14 8.59
N TYR A 28 -29.93 -26.58 8.94
CA TYR A 28 -30.69 -25.69 8.05
C TYR A 28 -29.90 -24.41 7.71
N LYS A 29 -29.17 -23.85 8.68
CA LYS A 29 -28.31 -22.67 8.48
C LYS A 29 -27.12 -22.93 7.56
N GLU A 30 -26.63 -24.17 7.46
CA GLU A 30 -25.51 -24.52 6.56
C GLU A 30 -25.95 -24.74 5.11
N LEU A 31 -27.14 -25.29 4.89
CA LEU A 31 -27.62 -25.69 3.56
C LEU A 31 -28.36 -24.57 2.82
N VAL A 32 -28.98 -23.64 3.55
CA VAL A 32 -29.86 -22.61 2.97
C VAL A 32 -29.13 -21.28 2.85
N GLN A 33 -29.07 -20.71 1.64
CA GLN A 33 -28.48 -19.39 1.41
C GLN A 33 -29.31 -18.26 2.04
N TYR A 34 -30.64 -18.35 1.93
CA TYR A 34 -31.61 -17.42 2.52
C TYR A 34 -32.88 -18.19 2.94
N GLY A 35 -33.31 -18.03 4.19
CA GLY A 35 -34.51 -18.69 4.75
C GLY A 35 -35.37 -17.69 5.51
N LEU A 36 -36.66 -17.67 5.22
CA LEU A 36 -37.66 -16.82 5.90
C LEU A 36 -38.44 -17.66 6.89
N VAL A 37 -38.47 -17.26 8.17
CA VAL A 37 -39.28 -17.92 9.20
C VAL A 37 -40.20 -16.89 9.84
N LYS A 38 -41.51 -17.11 9.70
CA LYS A 38 -42.55 -16.36 10.42
C LYS A 38 -42.94 -17.17 11.65
N LEU A 39 -42.77 -16.60 12.85
CA LEU A 39 -43.18 -17.25 14.08
C LEU A 39 -44.69 -17.08 14.27
N VAL A 40 -45.42 -18.18 14.45
CA VAL A 40 -46.87 -18.15 14.72
C VAL A 40 -47.10 -17.41 16.04
N ASN A 41 -47.99 -16.41 16.05
CA ASN A 41 -48.33 -15.52 17.19
C ASN A 41 -47.32 -14.43 17.60
N SER A 42 -46.32 -14.11 16.77
CA SER A 42 -45.44 -12.96 17.03
C SER A 42 -45.42 -11.97 15.86
N PRO A 43 -45.29 -10.65 16.11
CA PRO A 43 -45.17 -9.63 15.06
C PRO A 43 -43.79 -9.61 14.37
N TYR A 44 -42.89 -10.52 14.73
CA TYR A 44 -41.50 -10.56 14.27
C TYR A 44 -41.33 -11.49 13.05
N ILE A 45 -40.58 -11.02 12.06
CA ILE A 45 -40.10 -11.82 10.92
C ILE A 45 -38.61 -12.05 11.14
N ILE A 46 -38.18 -13.32 11.16
CA ILE A 46 -36.77 -13.67 11.32
C ILE A 46 -36.26 -14.19 9.97
N VAL A 47 -35.16 -13.60 9.50
CA VAL A 47 -34.49 -14.03 8.27
C VAL A 47 -33.16 -14.65 8.60
N TYR A 48 -32.99 -15.91 8.22
CA TYR A 48 -31.72 -16.60 8.27
C TYR A 48 -31.00 -16.39 6.94
N TYR A 49 -29.78 -15.91 7.01
CA TYR A 49 -28.93 -15.74 5.84
C TYR A 49 -27.53 -16.22 6.16
N ARG A 50 -26.83 -16.69 5.14
CA ARG A 50 -25.46 -17.18 5.29
C ARG A 50 -24.48 -16.02 5.21
N ASN A 51 -23.71 -15.78 6.27
CA ASN A 51 -22.68 -14.73 6.34
C ASN A 51 -21.40 -15.02 5.50
N ALA A 52 -21.52 -15.79 4.41
CA ALA A 52 -20.40 -16.15 3.53
C ALA A 52 -20.33 -15.26 2.28
N SER A 53 -21.35 -14.43 2.02
CA SER A 53 -21.39 -13.52 0.87
C SER A 53 -21.45 -12.07 1.35
N ASN A 54 -20.62 -11.20 0.75
CA ASN A 54 -20.44 -9.79 1.09
C ASN A 54 -21.72 -8.92 0.96
N HIS A 55 -22.79 -9.47 0.40
CA HIS A 55 -24.08 -8.77 0.22
C HIS A 55 -25.28 -9.59 0.72
N SER A 56 -25.01 -10.66 1.47
CA SER A 56 -26.05 -11.57 1.95
C SER A 56 -27.02 -10.90 2.92
N ASP A 57 -26.54 -9.96 3.72
CA ASP A 57 -27.34 -9.15 4.65
C ASP A 57 -28.33 -8.24 3.91
N GLY A 58 -27.88 -7.55 2.87
CA GLY A 58 -28.71 -6.67 2.03
C GLY A 58 -29.82 -7.43 1.31
N ILE A 59 -29.48 -8.59 0.74
CA ILE A 59 -30.44 -9.48 0.07
C ILE A 59 -31.44 -10.05 1.08
N ALA A 60 -30.98 -10.46 2.26
CA ALA A 60 -31.84 -10.97 3.32
C ALA A 60 -32.85 -9.90 3.80
N MET A 61 -32.40 -8.66 3.98
CA MET A 61 -33.26 -7.53 4.33
C MET A 61 -34.30 -7.27 3.23
N GLN A 62 -33.90 -7.33 1.97
CA GLN A 62 -34.80 -7.14 0.84
C GLN A 62 -35.91 -8.21 0.79
N LEU A 63 -35.56 -9.46 1.06
CA LEU A 63 -36.52 -10.56 1.15
C LEU A 63 -37.48 -10.38 2.34
N ALA A 64 -36.96 -9.93 3.49
CA ALA A 64 -37.76 -9.64 4.68
C ALA A 64 -38.82 -8.56 4.42
N LEU A 65 -38.40 -7.44 3.82
CA LEU A 65 -39.28 -6.32 3.48
C LEU A 65 -40.35 -6.73 2.47
N ASN A 66 -39.96 -7.50 1.45
CA ASN A 66 -40.90 -8.04 0.47
C ASN A 66 -41.94 -8.96 1.11
N ALA A 67 -41.52 -9.84 2.02
CA ALA A 67 -42.44 -10.70 2.75
C ALA A 67 -43.40 -9.88 3.63
N TRP A 68 -42.91 -8.84 4.30
CA TRP A 68 -43.73 -7.95 5.13
C TRP A 68 -44.78 -7.18 4.33
N VAL A 69 -44.40 -6.61 3.18
CA VAL A 69 -45.31 -5.88 2.29
C VAL A 69 -46.39 -6.80 1.73
N LYS A 70 -46.00 -7.98 1.25
CA LYS A 70 -46.97 -8.97 0.76
C LYS A 70 -47.94 -9.44 1.84
N CYS A 71 -47.47 -9.58 3.08
CA CYS A 71 -48.32 -9.93 4.22
C CYS A 71 -49.30 -8.81 4.62
N SER A 72 -48.91 -7.55 4.43
CA SER A 72 -49.67 -6.39 4.96
C SER A 72 -50.59 -5.75 3.92
N LEU A 73 -50.16 -5.66 2.66
CA LEU A 73 -50.88 -4.97 1.57
C LEU A 73 -51.47 -5.94 0.54
N GLY A 74 -51.09 -7.22 0.54
CA GLY A 74 -51.52 -8.24 -0.42
C GLY A 74 -50.44 -8.64 -1.42
N SER A 75 -50.67 -9.74 -2.15
CA SER A 75 -49.69 -10.38 -3.04
C SER A 75 -49.25 -9.52 -4.24
N GLU A 76 -50.09 -8.56 -4.62
CA GLU A 76 -49.89 -7.67 -5.78
C GLU A 76 -48.79 -6.62 -5.54
N PHE A 77 -48.40 -6.38 -4.28
CA PHE A 77 -47.42 -5.37 -3.93
C PHE A 77 -46.06 -6.01 -3.65
N SER A 78 -45.01 -5.49 -4.30
CA SER A 78 -43.62 -5.85 -4.01
C SER A 78 -42.77 -4.59 -3.96
N VAL A 79 -41.75 -4.63 -3.12
CA VAL A 79 -40.74 -3.58 -3.01
C VAL A 79 -39.47 -4.08 -3.66
N GLN A 80 -38.82 -3.23 -4.43
CA GLN A 80 -37.48 -3.48 -4.92
C GLN A 80 -36.58 -2.40 -4.34
N SER A 81 -35.82 -2.75 -3.31
CA SER A 81 -34.74 -1.90 -2.81
C SER A 81 -33.41 -2.52 -3.25
N GLY A 82 -32.56 -1.69 -3.84
CA GLY A 82 -31.17 -2.03 -4.08
C GLY A 82 -30.35 -1.51 -2.92
N VAL A 83 -29.48 -2.35 -2.36
CA VAL A 83 -28.42 -1.84 -1.48
C VAL A 83 -27.39 -1.16 -2.38
N GLN A 84 -27.59 0.13 -2.60
CA GLN A 84 -26.54 0.98 -3.14
C GLN A 84 -25.61 1.30 -1.98
N LEU A 85 -24.44 0.66 -1.97
CA LEU A 85 -23.31 1.15 -1.20
C LEU A 85 -23.05 2.56 -1.71
N HIS A 86 -23.42 3.57 -0.92
CA HIS A 86 -22.93 4.92 -1.18
C HIS A 86 -21.40 4.81 -1.14
N PRO A 87 -20.68 5.10 -2.24
CA PRO A 87 -19.24 5.02 -2.26
C PRO A 87 -18.73 6.05 -1.26
N ARG A 88 -18.53 5.62 -0.01
CA ARG A 88 -17.68 6.37 0.90
C ARG A 88 -16.30 6.40 0.23
N PRO A 89 -15.55 7.51 0.34
CA PRO A 89 -14.16 7.60 -0.15
C PRO A 89 -13.20 6.73 0.69
N TYR A 90 -13.56 5.47 0.90
CA TYR A 90 -12.84 4.45 1.65
C TYR A 90 -11.86 3.68 0.75
N GLU A 91 -12.18 3.49 -0.54
CA GLU A 91 -11.23 2.95 -1.54
C GLU A 91 -9.95 3.78 -1.58
N ASP A 92 -10.08 5.08 -1.33
CA ASP A 92 -9.00 6.04 -1.27
C ASP A 92 -8.06 5.86 -0.06
N MET A 93 -8.46 5.17 1.01
CA MET A 93 -7.62 4.87 2.18
C MET A 93 -6.90 3.52 2.04
N VAL A 94 -7.60 2.50 1.54
CA VAL A 94 -7.07 1.13 1.40
C VAL A 94 -6.03 1.06 0.29
N ASP A 95 -6.16 1.86 -0.77
CA ASP A 95 -5.15 1.94 -1.85
C ASP A 95 -4.03 2.93 -1.55
N ARG A 96 -4.30 4.03 -0.82
CA ARG A 96 -3.24 4.99 -0.46
C ARG A 96 -2.24 4.39 0.51
N PHE A 97 -2.69 3.62 1.50
CA PHE A 97 -1.81 3.09 2.52
C PHE A 97 -0.67 2.22 1.92
N PRO A 98 -0.94 1.08 1.25
CA PRO A 98 0.11 0.23 0.70
C PRO A 98 0.96 0.97 -0.34
N ARG A 99 0.35 1.81 -1.19
CA ARG A 99 1.08 2.63 -2.17
C ARG A 99 2.05 3.60 -1.52
N ARG A 100 1.68 4.21 -0.39
CA ARG A 100 2.56 5.16 0.31
C ARG A 100 3.73 4.43 0.98
N TRP A 101 3.47 3.29 1.61
CA TRP A 101 4.52 2.47 2.24
C TRP A 101 5.51 1.91 1.25
N THR A 102 5.05 1.39 0.11
CA THR A 102 5.96 0.91 -0.95
C THR A 102 6.81 2.05 -1.48
N THR A 103 6.22 3.22 -1.74
CA THR A 103 6.96 4.39 -2.21
C THR A 103 8.02 4.84 -1.20
N PHE A 104 7.71 4.87 0.10
CA PHE A 104 8.69 5.19 1.14
C PHE A 104 9.83 4.18 1.23
N PHE A 105 9.53 2.88 1.14
CA PHE A 105 10.53 1.82 1.19
C PHE A 105 11.49 1.87 0.00
N PHE A 106 10.98 2.07 -1.23
CA PHE A 106 11.85 2.21 -2.40
C PHE A 106 12.62 3.54 -2.39
N LEU A 107 12.02 4.61 -1.85
CA LEU A 107 12.70 5.90 -1.68
C LEU A 107 13.86 5.81 -0.70
N SER A 108 13.67 5.16 0.46
CA SER A 108 14.76 5.00 1.44
C SER A 108 15.90 4.19 0.86
N ILE A 109 15.60 3.11 0.12
CA ILE A 109 16.61 2.32 -0.59
C ILE A 109 17.35 3.16 -1.61
N SER A 110 16.62 3.95 -2.41
CA SER A 110 17.23 4.81 -3.42
C SER A 110 18.16 5.84 -2.81
N MET A 111 17.76 6.47 -1.70
CA MET A 111 18.58 7.48 -1.02
C MET A 111 19.81 6.88 -0.35
N ALA A 112 19.70 5.68 0.25
CA ALA A 112 20.84 4.95 0.79
C ALA A 112 21.83 4.49 -0.29
N ALA A 113 21.37 4.31 -1.53
CA ALA A 113 22.23 3.95 -2.66
C ALA A 113 23.03 5.13 -3.25
N VAL A 114 22.57 6.38 -3.09
CA VAL A 114 23.26 7.59 -3.58
C VAL A 114 24.74 7.67 -3.14
N PRO A 115 25.12 7.43 -1.88
CA PRO A 115 26.52 7.53 -1.43
C PRO A 115 27.47 6.44 -1.99
N LEU A 116 26.96 5.33 -2.52
CA LEU A 116 27.77 4.19 -3.00
C LEU A 116 28.89 4.59 -3.98
N PRO A 117 28.60 5.24 -5.13
CA PRO A 117 29.62 5.61 -6.10
C PRO A 117 30.63 6.63 -5.58
N PHE A 118 30.20 7.56 -4.73
CA PHE A 118 31.08 8.57 -4.13
C PHE A 118 32.09 7.91 -3.19
N MET A 119 31.61 7.06 -2.27
CA MET A 119 32.46 6.35 -1.34
C MET A 119 33.46 5.42 -2.05
N TYR A 120 32.99 4.71 -3.07
CA TYR A 120 33.85 3.84 -3.88
C TYR A 120 34.98 4.64 -4.53
N ARG A 121 34.68 5.78 -5.16
CA ARG A 121 35.67 6.63 -5.83
C ARG A 121 36.67 7.24 -4.85
N LEU A 122 36.20 7.76 -3.71
CA LEU A 122 37.06 8.33 -2.65
C LEU A 122 38.13 7.34 -2.16
N VAL A 123 37.73 6.08 -1.93
CA VAL A 123 38.65 5.03 -1.45
C VAL A 123 39.53 4.52 -2.59
N LEU A 124 39.00 4.39 -3.80
CA LEU A 124 39.77 3.97 -4.97
C LEU A 124 40.90 4.96 -5.29
N GLU A 125 40.61 6.26 -5.24
CA GLU A 125 41.58 7.32 -5.50
C GLU A 125 42.70 7.34 -4.44
N ARG A 126 42.34 7.08 -3.19
CA ARG A 126 43.33 6.92 -2.11
C ARG A 126 44.19 5.68 -2.34
N ALA A 127 43.60 4.55 -2.71
CA ALA A 127 44.30 3.28 -2.90
C ALA A 127 45.22 3.29 -4.14
N SER A 128 44.83 4.00 -5.19
CA SER A 128 45.61 4.13 -6.44
C SER A 128 46.70 5.21 -6.37
N GLY A 129 46.73 6.02 -5.31
CA GLY A 129 47.75 7.06 -5.12
C GLY A 129 47.58 8.27 -6.04
N THR A 130 46.41 8.45 -6.67
CA THR A 130 46.14 9.56 -7.59
C THR A 130 46.33 10.92 -6.93
N LYS A 131 46.03 11.04 -5.63
CA LYS A 131 46.31 12.25 -4.84
C LYS A 131 47.80 12.62 -4.81
N GLN A 132 48.68 11.62 -4.79
CA GLN A 132 50.13 11.86 -4.82
C GLN A 132 50.58 12.29 -6.22
N LEU A 133 50.01 11.70 -7.27
CA LEU A 133 50.28 12.09 -8.66
C LEU A 133 49.87 13.55 -8.94
N GLU A 134 48.68 13.95 -8.50
CA GLU A 134 48.19 15.33 -8.64
C GLU A 134 49.04 16.33 -7.83
N SER A 135 49.55 15.90 -6.66
CA SER A 135 50.50 16.71 -5.90
C SER A 135 51.84 16.87 -6.62
N MET A 136 52.29 15.87 -7.38
CA MET A 136 53.52 15.97 -8.20
C MET A 136 53.32 16.91 -9.40
N ASN A 137 52.08 17.07 -9.88
CA ASN A 137 51.70 18.02 -10.92
C ASN A 137 51.59 19.48 -10.42
N GLY A 138 51.91 19.74 -9.15
CA GLY A 138 51.91 21.09 -8.57
C GLY A 138 50.53 21.60 -8.13
N VAL A 139 49.51 20.73 -8.08
CA VAL A 139 48.19 21.09 -7.59
C VAL A 139 48.24 21.24 -6.08
N ARG A 140 47.76 22.38 -5.56
CA ARG A 140 47.65 22.59 -4.11
C ARG A 140 46.55 21.68 -3.54
N PRO A 141 46.76 21.05 -2.37
CA PRO A 141 45.79 20.11 -1.79
C PRO A 141 44.43 20.77 -1.48
N TYR A 142 44.43 22.07 -1.17
CA TYR A 142 43.20 22.84 -0.93
C TYR A 142 42.34 23.02 -2.19
N ASP A 143 42.98 23.37 -3.32
CA ASP A 143 42.28 23.58 -4.59
C ASP A 143 41.74 22.26 -5.14
N TYR A 144 42.50 21.18 -4.95
CA TYR A 144 42.07 19.83 -5.25
C TYR A 144 40.82 19.42 -4.43
N CYS A 145 40.81 19.67 -3.11
CA CYS A 145 39.67 19.32 -2.26
C CYS A 145 38.40 20.09 -2.66
N ARG A 146 38.52 21.38 -2.98
CA ARG A 146 37.39 22.20 -3.42
C ARG A 146 36.84 21.77 -4.78
N GLY A 147 37.73 21.47 -5.73
CA GLY A 147 37.34 20.97 -7.04
C GLY A 147 36.59 19.64 -6.95
N HIS A 148 37.12 18.71 -6.16
CA HIS A 148 36.49 17.41 -5.96
C HIS A 148 35.13 17.52 -5.24
N PHE A 149 35.03 18.36 -4.20
CA PHE A 149 33.77 18.61 -3.50
C PHE A 149 32.71 19.20 -4.43
N LEU A 150 33.08 20.19 -5.25
CA LEU A 150 32.14 20.82 -6.19
C LEU A 150 31.68 19.82 -7.27
N PHE A 151 32.60 19.00 -7.77
CA PHE A 151 32.29 17.97 -8.75
C PHE A 151 31.32 16.92 -8.19
N ASP A 152 31.57 16.44 -6.98
CA ASP A 152 30.69 15.48 -6.31
C ASP A 152 29.33 16.10 -6.01
N PHE A 153 29.26 17.38 -5.66
CA PHE A 153 28.01 18.09 -5.45
C PHE A 153 27.15 18.21 -6.73
N ILE A 154 27.78 18.45 -7.88
CA ILE A 154 27.09 18.46 -9.18
C ILE A 154 26.57 17.06 -9.53
N LEU A 155 27.39 16.03 -9.34
CA LEU A 155 26.98 14.64 -9.58
C LEU A 155 25.88 14.19 -8.62
N TYR A 156 25.88 14.67 -7.37
CA TYR A 156 24.82 14.43 -6.41
C TYR A 156 23.48 14.95 -6.95
N TYR A 157 23.44 16.19 -7.43
CA TYR A 157 22.21 16.73 -8.04
C TYR A 157 21.74 15.91 -9.22
N LEU A 158 22.65 15.44 -10.09
CA LEU A 158 22.30 14.57 -11.21
C LEU A 158 21.61 13.27 -10.75
N MET A 159 22.08 12.66 -9.66
CA MET A 159 21.48 11.45 -9.08
C MET A 159 20.16 11.70 -8.37
N VAL A 160 19.92 12.93 -7.90
CA VAL A 160 18.75 13.31 -7.11
C VAL A 160 17.59 13.82 -7.96
N VAL A 161 17.86 14.34 -9.16
CA VAL A 161 16.83 14.73 -10.14
C VAL A 161 15.78 13.61 -10.39
N PRO A 162 16.13 12.35 -10.67
CA PRO A 162 15.13 11.30 -10.86
C PRO A 162 14.30 11.04 -9.60
N VAL A 163 14.90 11.15 -8.41
CA VAL A 163 14.19 11.02 -7.13
C VAL A 163 13.15 12.13 -6.99
N MET A 164 13.49 13.37 -7.35
CA MET A 164 12.55 14.50 -7.35
C MET A 164 11.38 14.28 -8.31
N VAL A 165 11.63 13.76 -9.51
CA VAL A 165 10.57 13.44 -10.48
C VAL A 165 9.61 12.39 -9.91
N VAL A 166 10.13 11.33 -9.27
CA VAL A 166 9.30 10.30 -8.64
C VAL A 166 8.49 10.86 -7.46
N LEU A 167 9.08 11.74 -6.64
CA LEU A 167 8.39 12.40 -5.53
C LEU A 167 7.25 13.32 -6.01
N PHE A 168 7.44 13.97 -7.16
CA PHE A 168 6.41 14.80 -7.79
C PHE A 168 5.28 13.94 -8.38
N LEU A 169 5.61 12.89 -9.15
CA LEU A 169 4.63 12.00 -9.78
C LEU A 169 3.83 11.17 -8.77
N SER A 170 4.44 10.80 -7.64
CA SER A 170 3.77 10.03 -6.57
C SER A 170 2.76 10.87 -5.76
N GLY A 171 2.69 12.19 -5.97
CA GLY A 171 1.83 13.08 -5.19
C GLY A 171 2.25 13.20 -3.73
N LEU A 172 3.47 12.77 -3.37
CA LEU A 172 4.01 12.90 -2.02
C LEU A 172 4.39 14.35 -1.68
N THR A 173 4.71 15.15 -2.70
CA THR A 173 5.04 16.56 -2.55
C THR A 173 3.98 17.43 -3.20
N ASN A 174 3.36 18.32 -2.43
CA ASN A 174 2.47 19.36 -2.97
C ASN A 174 3.27 20.50 -3.59
N HIS A 175 2.66 21.28 -4.49
CA HIS A 175 3.31 22.42 -5.15
C HIS A 175 3.99 23.37 -4.15
N ASP A 176 3.30 23.68 -3.04
CA ASP A 176 3.81 24.56 -1.98
C ASP A 176 4.98 23.97 -1.17
N GLN A 177 5.12 22.64 -1.19
CA GLN A 177 6.16 21.92 -0.46
C GLN A 177 7.39 21.60 -1.32
N THR A 178 7.32 21.81 -2.64
CA THR A 178 8.41 21.49 -3.57
C THR A 178 9.71 22.20 -3.22
N LEU A 179 9.65 23.50 -2.91
CA LEU A 179 10.82 24.29 -2.51
C LEU A 179 11.46 23.72 -1.23
N LEU A 180 10.63 23.36 -0.26
CA LEU A 180 11.09 22.81 1.01
C LEU A 180 11.74 21.43 0.80
N THR A 181 11.17 20.58 -0.06
CA THR A 181 11.77 19.30 -0.45
C THR A 181 13.13 19.49 -1.10
N ILE A 182 13.27 20.46 -2.01
CA ILE A 182 14.56 20.78 -2.66
C ILE A 182 15.60 21.19 -1.62
N ILE A 183 15.23 22.10 -0.70
CA ILE A 183 16.15 22.58 0.35
C ILE A 183 16.59 21.41 1.24
N ILE A 184 15.67 20.54 1.65
CA ILE A 184 16.00 19.36 2.46
C ILE A 184 16.96 18.43 1.71
N LEU A 185 16.72 18.17 0.43
CA LEU A 185 17.60 17.35 -0.40
C LEU A 185 18.98 17.99 -0.56
N THR A 186 19.07 19.31 -0.71
CA THR A 186 20.35 20.00 -0.79
C THR A 186 21.14 19.87 0.50
N VAL A 187 20.49 20.11 1.65
CA VAL A 187 21.12 19.96 2.97
C VAL A 187 21.56 18.51 3.20
N PHE A 188 20.71 17.54 2.83
CA PHE A 188 21.06 16.13 2.89
C PHE A 188 22.31 15.82 2.07
N GLY A 189 22.40 16.30 0.83
CA GLY A 189 23.59 16.11 -0.02
C GLY A 189 24.86 16.69 0.58
N LEU A 190 24.80 17.91 1.13
CA LEU A 190 25.95 18.55 1.78
C LEU A 190 26.45 17.72 2.98
N THR A 191 25.55 17.38 3.90
CA THR A 191 25.89 16.59 5.08
C THR A 191 26.41 15.19 4.72
N MET A 192 25.83 14.56 3.70
CA MET A 192 26.23 13.24 3.23
C MET A 192 27.65 13.26 2.66
N ILE A 193 27.98 14.23 1.80
CA ILE A 193 29.33 14.34 1.23
C ILE A 193 30.35 14.59 2.34
N GLU A 194 30.09 15.51 3.27
CA GLU A 194 30.98 15.78 4.42
C GLU A 194 31.24 14.51 5.25
N TYR A 195 30.18 13.75 5.54
CA TYR A 195 30.25 12.47 6.25
C TYR A 195 31.09 11.42 5.49
N LEU A 196 30.94 11.29 4.18
CA LEU A 196 31.75 10.37 3.37
C LEU A 196 33.23 10.73 3.39
N TYR A 197 33.55 12.02 3.32
CA TYR A 197 34.92 12.51 3.43
C TYR A 197 35.51 12.22 4.81
N ALA A 198 34.72 12.23 5.89
CA ALA A 198 35.20 11.78 7.19
C ALA A 198 35.43 10.26 7.24
N LEU A 199 34.52 9.47 6.66
CA LEU A 199 34.56 8.02 6.77
C LEU A 199 35.57 7.32 5.85
N HIS A 200 35.91 7.89 4.70
CA HIS A 200 36.77 7.20 3.73
C HIS A 200 38.18 6.86 4.28
N PHE A 201 38.61 7.53 5.35
CA PHE A 201 39.90 7.25 6.00
C PHE A 201 39.96 5.87 6.69
N PHE A 202 38.81 5.34 7.12
CA PHE A 202 38.74 4.05 7.83
C PHE A 202 38.78 2.83 6.90
N PHE A 203 38.66 3.03 5.58
CA PHE A 203 38.57 1.94 4.63
C PHE A 203 39.79 1.87 3.71
N LEU A 204 40.25 0.64 3.50
CA LEU A 204 41.35 0.30 2.58
C LEU A 204 40.84 -0.26 1.24
N LYS A 205 39.69 -0.95 1.26
CA LYS A 205 39.10 -1.61 0.08
C LYS A 205 37.86 -0.84 -0.39
N PRO A 206 37.82 -0.34 -1.64
CA PRO A 206 36.70 0.47 -2.15
C PRO A 206 35.33 -0.21 -2.08
N MET A 207 35.27 -1.49 -2.47
CA MET A 207 34.00 -2.23 -2.50
C MET A 207 33.43 -2.45 -1.10
N VAL A 208 34.29 -2.79 -0.12
CA VAL A 208 33.88 -2.98 1.29
C VAL A 208 33.36 -1.67 1.87
N ALA A 209 34.04 -0.56 1.57
CA ALA A 209 33.64 0.78 2.02
C ALA A 209 32.23 1.15 1.55
N ALA A 210 31.94 0.95 0.27
CA ALA A 210 30.63 1.23 -0.31
C ALA A 210 29.52 0.39 0.35
N PHE A 211 29.73 -0.91 0.51
CA PHE A 211 28.74 -1.79 1.14
C PHE A 211 28.48 -1.45 2.61
N VAL A 212 29.53 -1.15 3.39
CA VAL A 212 29.37 -0.78 4.81
C VAL A 212 28.59 0.53 4.94
N VAL A 213 28.92 1.54 4.12
CA VAL A 213 28.21 2.82 4.11
C VAL A 213 26.74 2.63 3.72
N PHE A 214 26.46 1.80 2.72
CA PHE A 214 25.08 1.49 2.33
C PHE A 214 24.29 0.81 3.45
N MET A 215 24.88 -0.16 4.14
CA MET A 215 24.23 -0.84 5.27
C MET A 215 23.97 0.13 6.43
N ILE A 216 24.90 1.03 6.73
CA ILE A 216 24.72 2.05 7.76
C ILE A 216 23.55 2.98 7.39
N ASN A 217 23.50 3.47 6.15
CA ASN A 217 22.42 4.37 5.68
C ASN A 217 21.05 3.69 5.53
N MET A 218 21.00 2.35 5.50
CA MET A 218 19.73 1.61 5.49
C MET A 218 19.16 1.37 6.88
N VAL A 219 20.03 1.25 7.88
CA VAL A 219 19.64 0.94 9.26
C VAL A 219 19.25 2.21 10.01
N ILE A 220 19.90 3.33 9.70
CA ILE A 220 19.61 4.68 10.23
C ILE A 220 18.45 5.29 9.46
#